data_AF-A0A949TNG3-F1
#
_entry.id   AF-A0A949TNG3-F1
#
_cell.length_a   1.000
_cell.length_b   1.000
_cell.length_c   1.000
_cell.angle_alpha   90.00
_cell.angle_beta   90.00
_cell.angle_gamma   90.00
#
_symmetry.space_group_name_H-M   'P 1'
#
loop_
_entity.id
_entity.type
_entity.pdbx_description
1 polymer ?
#
loop_
_entity_poly.entity_id
_entity_poly.type
_entity_poly.pdbx_seq_one_letter_code
_entity_poly.pdbx_strand_id
1 'polypeptide(L)'
;MNNQTRKSTCIYNFFFGITTFCSIVSSSNLVNAEISPDNTLPNNSEVKVEGNKSTIEGGTRNEGNLFHSFEKFGVTTGGEAHFNNAVDISNIITRVTGNSISDIDGLIKANGSANLFLINPNGIVFGENARLDIGGSFLGSTADSLIFPGDVEFSAVNPQSKPLLTMNVPMGLQYGRNPGSIQVKGASEVIDTQAGLLVKPDKTLALIGGDINLEAATLKTGGGRIELGSVAAVGLVNIAPVEKGFSFNYDNLDGGNIKLSQQTLVDASGNGAGDIQVWGRNIKITDGSIIGIMTGVSEDGGSLLVNATESVQMIGNSDSQFTGLFTGVSSQATGKGADITIKTDNLLVKDGANVGSRTFGEGNGGNLNIDAQDVQLIGDSTSLFAFAEENLTGNAGDITIKTNNLLVKDEATINASTFGEGRGGNLSIDAQDVQLTNKSNLFAVSGGNSTRDSGDLTITTNSFLAKDGVIIGTRTSG
;
A
#
# COMPACT_ATOMS: atom_id res chain seq x y z
N MET A 1 36.95 -49.41 47.47
CA MET A 1 36.91 -50.13 48.76
C MET A 1 37.05 -49.12 49.89
N ASN A 2 36.27 -49.34 50.93
CA ASN A 2 35.92 -48.47 52.05
C ASN A 2 37.08 -48.02 52.97
N ASN A 3 36.72 -47.04 53.80
CA ASN A 3 37.15 -46.76 55.19
C ASN A 3 38.29 -45.75 55.37
N GLN A 4 37.95 -44.56 55.92
CA GLN A 4 37.95 -44.20 57.36
C GLN A 4 39.38 -44.10 57.92
N THR A 5 39.82 -43.09 58.68
CA THR A 5 39.19 -42.48 59.86
C THR A 5 40.01 -41.26 60.35
N ARG A 6 39.31 -40.20 60.78
CA ARG A 6 39.56 -39.19 61.84
C ARG A 6 40.98 -38.99 62.43
N LYS A 7 41.36 -37.72 62.65
CA LYS A 7 41.42 -37.09 63.99
C LYS A 7 41.54 -35.57 63.94
N SER A 8 40.76 -34.93 64.81
CA SER A 8 40.57 -33.48 65.01
C SER A 8 41.65 -32.86 65.89
N THR A 9 41.90 -31.55 65.73
CA THR A 9 42.21 -30.67 66.88
C THR A 9 41.65 -29.27 66.62
N CYS A 10 40.96 -28.75 67.62
CA CYS A 10 40.12 -27.56 67.62
C CYS A 10 40.88 -26.40 68.26
N ILE A 11 40.85 -25.20 67.67
CA ILE A 11 41.12 -23.93 68.37
C ILE A 11 40.06 -22.91 67.95
N TYR A 12 39.28 -22.48 68.93
CA TYR A 12 38.27 -21.43 68.88
C TYR A 12 38.93 -20.05 68.70
N ASN A 13 38.35 -19.18 67.88
CA ASN A 13 38.46 -17.73 68.07
C ASN A 13 37.22 -16.99 67.53
N PHE A 14 36.52 -16.35 68.46
CA PHE A 14 35.75 -15.10 68.39
C PHE A 14 34.87 -14.81 67.15
N PHE A 15 33.55 -14.94 67.33
CA PHE A 15 32.52 -14.31 66.49
C PHE A 15 32.39 -12.83 66.85
N PHE A 16 32.66 -11.93 65.91
CA PHE A 16 32.09 -10.58 65.87
C PHE A 16 31.16 -10.52 64.66
N GLY A 17 29.86 -10.33 64.92
CA GLY A 17 28.84 -10.20 63.89
C GLY A 17 28.95 -8.85 63.18
N ILE A 18 29.11 -8.88 61.86
CA ILE A 18 28.86 -7.75 60.97
C ILE A 18 27.73 -8.20 60.03
N THR A 19 26.51 -7.79 60.36
CA THR A 19 25.38 -7.85 59.44
C THR A 19 25.64 -6.87 58.30
N THR A 20 26.12 -7.38 57.17
CA THR A 20 26.26 -6.58 55.95
C THR A 20 24.88 -6.45 55.34
N PHE A 21 24.28 -5.27 55.49
CA PHE A 21 23.05 -4.89 54.79
C PHE A 21 23.43 -4.69 53.32
N CYS A 22 23.34 -5.77 52.52
CA CYS A 22 23.51 -5.70 51.09
C CYS A 22 22.21 -5.13 50.51
N SER A 23 22.13 -3.81 50.41
CA SER A 23 21.10 -3.15 49.61
C SER A 23 21.30 -3.59 48.16
N ILE A 24 20.45 -4.51 47.71
CA ILE A 24 20.24 -4.78 46.29
C ILE A 24 19.67 -3.49 45.73
N VAL A 25 20.53 -2.64 45.19
CA VAL A 25 20.11 -1.59 44.27
C VAL A 25 19.63 -2.33 43.04
N SER A 26 18.31 -2.54 42.96
CA SER A 26 17.67 -2.91 41.72
C SER A 26 17.95 -1.78 40.74
N SER A 27 18.96 -1.93 39.90
CA SER A 27 19.06 -1.15 38.69
C SER A 27 17.80 -1.48 37.90
N SER A 28 16.81 -0.60 37.96
CA SER A 28 15.79 -0.56 36.93
C SER A 28 16.57 -0.49 35.63
N ASN A 29 16.51 -1.54 34.82
CA ASN A 29 16.90 -1.42 33.42
C ASN A 29 16.07 -0.25 32.91
N LEU A 30 16.71 0.91 32.71
CA LEU A 30 16.11 2.01 32.00
C LEU A 30 15.92 1.47 30.59
N VAL A 31 14.74 0.93 30.33
CA VAL A 31 14.27 0.72 28.96
C VAL A 31 14.33 2.13 28.36
N ASN A 32 15.23 2.34 27.40
CA ASN A 32 15.19 3.58 26.63
C ASN A 32 13.79 3.67 26.05
N ALA A 33 13.07 4.75 26.36
CA ALA A 33 11.73 4.93 25.84
C ALA A 33 11.82 5.10 24.32
N GLU A 34 11.24 4.15 23.59
CA GLU A 34 11.13 4.21 22.12
C GLU A 34 10.16 5.31 21.66
N ILE A 35 9.31 5.78 22.58
CA ILE A 35 8.45 6.94 22.40
C ILE A 35 8.83 7.99 23.43
N SER A 36 9.45 9.09 22.98
CA SER A 36 9.85 10.19 23.85
C SER A 36 9.20 11.49 23.36
N PRO A 37 8.33 12.13 24.15
CA PRO A 37 7.72 13.40 23.77
C PRO A 37 8.77 14.51 23.70
N ASP A 38 8.53 15.51 22.85
CA ASP A 38 9.28 16.77 22.89
C ASP A 38 8.48 17.86 23.63
N ASN A 39 9.06 19.06 23.72
CA ASN A 39 8.44 20.21 24.39
C ASN A 39 8.03 21.32 23.42
N THR A 40 7.67 20.95 22.18
CA THR A 40 7.41 21.92 21.10
C THR A 40 5.94 22.29 20.95
N LEU A 41 5.03 21.74 21.75
CA LEU A 41 3.60 22.05 21.71
C LEU A 41 3.20 22.99 22.86
N PRO A 42 2.09 23.75 22.72
CA PRO A 42 1.51 24.51 23.83
C PRO A 42 1.12 23.63 25.03
N ASN A 43 0.46 22.50 24.75
CA ASN A 43 0.26 21.39 25.67
C ASN A 43 1.01 20.18 25.11
N ASN A 44 2.06 19.76 25.80
CA ASN A 44 2.95 18.71 25.31
C ASN A 44 2.32 17.32 25.38
N SER A 45 2.88 16.41 24.60
CA SER A 45 2.54 15.00 24.66
C SER A 45 3.09 14.40 25.95
N GLU A 46 2.36 13.49 26.55
CA GLU A 46 2.78 12.73 27.71
C GLU A 46 2.79 11.24 27.37
N VAL A 47 3.79 10.51 27.87
CA VAL A 47 3.92 9.07 27.62
C VAL A 47 4.08 8.35 28.95
N LYS A 48 3.14 7.44 29.24
CA LYS A 48 3.16 6.56 30.41
C LYS A 48 3.51 5.15 29.95
N VAL A 49 4.65 4.64 30.41
CA VAL A 49 5.15 3.31 30.03
C VAL A 49 4.84 2.30 31.13
N GLU A 50 4.08 1.27 30.80
CA GLU A 50 3.74 0.14 31.66
C GLU A 50 4.10 -1.18 30.95
N GLY A 51 5.26 -1.75 31.29
CA GLY A 51 5.80 -2.89 30.55
C GLY A 51 6.10 -2.51 29.10
N ASN A 52 5.50 -3.23 28.14
CA ASN A 52 5.65 -2.99 26.70
C ASN A 52 4.60 -2.02 26.13
N LYS A 53 3.70 -1.50 26.98
CA LYS A 53 2.66 -0.56 26.58
C LYS A 53 3.07 0.87 26.90
N SER A 54 3.06 1.73 25.88
CA SER A 54 3.23 3.18 25.98
C SER A 54 1.88 3.84 25.75
N THR A 55 1.26 4.33 26.83
CA THR A 55 0.02 5.10 26.76
C THR A 55 0.34 6.57 26.53
N ILE A 56 -0.13 7.10 25.40
CA ILE A 56 0.10 8.48 24.94
C ILE A 56 -1.10 9.33 25.35
N GLU A 57 -0.85 10.37 26.12
CA GLU A 57 -1.82 11.31 26.69
C GLU A 57 -1.36 12.77 26.46
N GLY A 58 -2.10 13.72 27.03
CA GLY A 58 -1.83 15.15 26.86
C GLY A 58 -2.04 15.58 25.41
N GLY A 59 -1.10 16.33 24.88
CA GLY A 59 -1.16 16.88 23.53
C GLY A 59 -1.98 18.16 23.43
N THR A 60 -1.81 18.86 22.32
CA THR A 60 -2.52 20.13 22.07
C THR A 60 -3.79 19.85 21.32
N ARG A 61 -4.93 20.18 21.92
CA ARG A 61 -6.23 20.06 21.28
C ARG A 61 -6.62 21.35 20.58
N ASN A 62 -7.15 21.23 19.37
CA ASN A 62 -7.81 22.31 18.64
C ASN A 62 -9.04 21.74 17.92
N GLU A 63 -10.24 22.09 18.36
CA GLU A 63 -11.51 21.52 17.85
C GLU A 63 -11.50 19.97 17.88
N GLY A 64 -11.69 19.33 16.72
CA GLY A 64 -11.63 17.87 16.54
C GLY A 64 -10.22 17.31 16.37
N ASN A 65 -9.17 18.13 16.43
CA ASN A 65 -7.79 17.72 16.23
C ASN A 65 -7.02 17.63 17.54
N LEU A 66 -6.24 16.55 17.68
CA LEU A 66 -5.31 16.32 18.78
C LEU A 66 -3.90 16.21 18.23
N PHE A 67 -3.06 17.18 18.55
CA PHE A 67 -1.68 17.26 18.08
C PHE A 67 -0.72 16.63 19.09
N HIS A 68 0.12 15.72 18.61
CA HIS A 68 1.22 15.11 19.33
C HIS A 68 2.56 15.40 18.66
N SER A 69 3.61 15.52 19.47
CA SER A 69 4.97 15.82 19.01
C SER A 69 5.97 15.03 19.84
N PHE A 70 6.86 14.34 19.15
CA PHE A 70 7.82 13.43 19.75
C PHE A 70 9.23 13.72 19.24
N GLU A 71 10.21 13.62 20.12
CA GLU A 71 11.62 13.56 19.70
C GLU A 71 11.90 12.19 19.03
N LYS A 72 11.30 11.12 19.55
CA LYS A 72 11.40 9.76 19.00
C LYS A 72 10.05 9.07 19.06
N PHE A 73 9.74 8.29 18.03
CA PHE A 73 8.53 7.47 17.98
C PHE A 73 8.86 6.15 17.31
N GLY A 74 9.02 5.10 18.12
CA GLY A 74 9.16 3.71 17.72
C GLY A 74 8.28 2.80 18.58
N VAL A 75 7.99 1.61 18.06
CA VAL A 75 7.21 0.59 18.76
C VAL A 75 7.92 -0.74 18.59
N THR A 76 8.49 -1.30 19.65
CA THR A 76 9.21 -2.57 19.57
C THR A 76 8.28 -3.76 19.34
N THR A 77 8.85 -4.91 18.97
CA THR A 77 8.17 -6.20 18.92
C THR A 77 7.35 -6.48 20.17
N GLY A 78 6.05 -6.75 20.00
CA GLY A 78 5.11 -6.99 21.11
C GLY A 78 4.82 -5.75 21.96
N GLY A 79 5.25 -4.57 21.52
CA GLY A 79 4.94 -3.27 22.10
C GLY A 79 3.61 -2.71 21.62
N GLU A 80 3.06 -1.78 22.38
CA GLU A 80 1.83 -1.04 22.06
C GLU A 80 2.06 0.47 22.24
N ALA A 81 1.82 1.26 21.20
CA ALA A 81 1.63 2.70 21.28
C ALA A 81 0.13 3.00 21.30
N HIS A 82 -0.41 3.34 22.47
CA HIS A 82 -1.84 3.58 22.65
C HIS A 82 -2.13 5.07 22.83
N PHE A 83 -2.66 5.70 21.79
CA PHE A 83 -3.23 7.04 21.88
C PHE A 83 -4.53 7.00 22.69
N ASN A 84 -4.47 7.50 23.93
CA ASN A 84 -5.61 7.58 24.84
C ASN A 84 -6.43 8.86 24.57
N ASN A 85 -6.87 9.04 23.33
CA ASN A 85 -7.67 10.20 22.92
C ASN A 85 -9.11 10.09 23.44
N ALA A 86 -9.76 11.26 23.57
CA ALA A 86 -11.19 11.33 23.80
C ALA A 86 -11.98 10.94 22.53
N VAL A 87 -13.22 10.48 22.70
CA VAL A 87 -14.08 9.95 21.62
C VAL A 87 -14.55 11.01 20.63
N ASP A 88 -14.47 12.29 21.01
CA ASP A 88 -14.81 13.45 20.18
C ASP A 88 -13.64 13.93 19.30
N ILE A 89 -12.46 13.32 19.43
CA ILE A 89 -11.32 13.57 18.54
C ILE A 89 -11.56 12.91 17.19
N SER A 90 -11.51 13.72 16.14
CA SER A 90 -11.63 13.30 14.75
C SER A 90 -10.27 12.94 14.15
N ASN A 91 -9.22 13.72 14.43
CA ASN A 91 -7.87 13.42 13.93
C ASN A 91 -6.82 13.55 15.04
N ILE A 92 -5.95 12.55 15.11
CA ILE A 92 -4.72 12.55 15.88
C ILE A 92 -3.59 12.88 14.91
N ILE A 93 -2.90 14.00 15.11
CA ILE A 93 -1.87 14.50 14.21
C ILE A 93 -0.54 14.46 14.93
N THR A 94 0.34 13.58 14.47
CA THR A 94 1.60 13.25 15.13
C THR A 94 2.78 13.63 14.25
N ARG A 95 3.78 14.27 14.84
CA ARG A 95 5.09 14.54 14.21
C ARG A 95 6.25 14.00 15.03
N VAL A 96 7.32 13.62 14.35
CA VAL A 96 8.63 13.31 14.95
C VAL A 96 9.63 14.41 14.60
N THR A 97 10.14 15.11 15.61
CA THR A 97 11.04 16.28 15.46
C THR A 97 12.51 15.94 15.63
N GLY A 98 12.83 14.77 16.21
CA GLY A 98 14.21 14.30 16.31
C GLY A 98 14.72 13.70 15.00
N ASN A 99 15.96 13.22 15.02
CA ASN A 99 16.66 12.70 13.83
C ASN A 99 16.55 11.18 13.66
N SER A 100 15.68 10.52 14.44
CA SER A 100 15.55 9.05 14.41
C SER A 100 14.44 8.63 13.45
N ILE A 101 14.67 7.55 12.72
CA ILE A 101 13.60 6.86 11.98
C ILE A 101 12.53 6.36 12.96
N SER A 102 11.29 6.22 12.48
CA SER A 102 10.26 5.53 13.24
C SER A 102 10.31 4.04 12.93
N ASP A 103 10.90 3.26 13.84
CA ASP A 103 10.91 1.79 13.76
C ASP A 103 9.71 1.22 14.51
N ILE A 104 8.73 0.70 13.77
CA ILE A 104 7.42 0.26 14.25
C ILE A 104 7.28 -1.23 13.95
N ASP A 105 7.56 -2.07 14.94
CA ASP A 105 7.37 -3.52 14.90
C ASP A 105 6.33 -3.97 15.95
N GLY A 106 5.37 -3.11 16.29
CA GLY A 106 4.33 -3.44 17.26
C GLY A 106 2.97 -2.82 16.91
N LEU A 107 2.09 -2.73 17.90
CA LEU A 107 0.74 -2.22 17.72
C LEU A 107 0.68 -0.70 17.88
N ILE A 108 0.12 0.00 16.89
CA ILE A 108 -0.37 1.38 17.06
C ILE A 108 -1.88 1.34 17.25
N LYS A 109 -2.36 1.93 18.34
CA LYS A 109 -3.76 1.91 18.74
C LYS A 109 -4.29 3.31 19.03
N ALA A 110 -5.53 3.59 18.63
CA ALA A 110 -6.26 4.81 18.99
C ALA A 110 -7.68 4.49 19.49
N ASN A 111 -8.23 5.35 20.35
CA ASN A 111 -9.59 5.20 20.85
C ASN A 111 -10.62 5.74 19.83
N GLY A 112 -11.82 5.13 19.84
CA GLY A 112 -12.96 5.63 19.07
C GLY A 112 -12.77 5.50 17.57
N SER A 113 -13.14 6.54 16.82
CA SER A 113 -13.12 6.56 15.34
C SER A 113 -12.11 7.56 14.76
N ALA A 114 -11.13 7.99 15.56
CA ALA A 114 -10.16 9.00 15.12
C ALA A 114 -9.30 8.49 13.96
N ASN A 115 -9.03 9.38 13.00
CA ASN A 115 -7.95 9.19 12.03
C ASN A 115 -6.61 9.43 12.73
N LEU A 116 -5.54 8.81 12.23
CA LEU A 116 -4.20 9.02 12.74
C LEU A 116 -3.22 9.37 11.62
N PHE A 117 -2.56 10.50 11.79
CA PHE A 117 -1.51 11.02 10.91
C PHE A 117 -0.19 10.92 11.65
N LEU A 118 0.81 10.28 11.06
CA LEU A 118 2.17 10.19 11.57
C LEU A 118 3.14 10.71 10.51
N ILE A 119 3.81 11.83 10.80
CA ILE A 119 4.87 12.36 9.95
C ILE A 119 6.25 12.22 10.62
N ASN A 120 7.21 11.63 9.89
CA ASN A 120 8.62 11.56 10.28
C ASN A 120 9.52 11.75 9.04
N PRO A 121 10.12 12.93 8.83
CA PRO A 121 10.97 13.22 7.68
C PRO A 121 12.17 12.27 7.51
N ASN A 122 12.64 11.65 8.60
CA ASN A 122 13.78 10.74 8.56
C ASN A 122 13.45 9.37 7.96
N GLY A 123 12.16 9.00 7.91
CA GLY A 123 11.71 7.71 7.42
C GLY A 123 10.89 6.92 8.44
N ILE A 124 10.15 5.93 7.91
CA ILE A 124 9.28 5.05 8.70
C ILE A 124 9.54 3.61 8.26
N VAL A 125 9.76 2.72 9.22
CA VAL A 125 9.90 1.27 9.00
C VAL A 125 8.78 0.58 9.78
N PHE A 126 7.92 -0.13 9.06
CA PHE A 126 6.96 -1.07 9.64
C PHE A 126 7.57 -2.47 9.54
N GLY A 127 7.91 -3.05 10.70
CA GLY A 127 8.38 -4.41 10.82
C GLY A 127 7.26 -5.44 10.65
N GLU A 128 7.65 -6.72 10.68
CA GLU A 128 6.79 -7.88 10.45
C GLU A 128 5.61 -7.97 11.44
N ASN A 129 5.80 -7.43 12.63
CA ASN A 129 4.81 -7.44 13.72
C ASN A 129 4.02 -6.13 13.81
N ALA A 130 4.28 -5.17 12.91
CA ALA A 130 3.54 -3.90 12.86
C ALA A 130 2.05 -4.14 12.64
N ARG A 131 1.20 -3.58 13.51
CA ARG A 131 -0.27 -3.66 13.39
C ARG A 131 -0.89 -2.31 13.70
N LEU A 132 -2.08 -2.08 13.14
CA LEU A 132 -2.90 -0.91 13.40
C LEU A 132 -4.24 -1.34 14.02
N ASP A 133 -4.61 -0.73 15.16
CA ASP A 133 -5.95 -0.77 15.74
C ASP A 133 -6.47 0.67 15.86
N ILE A 134 -6.82 1.22 14.71
CA ILE A 134 -7.27 2.60 14.54
C ILE A 134 -8.71 2.55 14.02
N GLY A 135 -9.62 3.32 14.63
CA GLY A 135 -11.02 3.33 14.21
C GLY A 135 -11.30 4.12 12.92
N GLY A 136 -10.43 5.07 12.59
CA GLY A 136 -10.46 5.86 11.36
C GLY A 136 -9.41 5.45 10.33
N SER A 137 -9.05 6.39 9.47
CA SER A 137 -7.98 6.27 8.47
C SER A 137 -6.59 6.42 9.09
N PHE A 138 -5.58 5.85 8.43
CA PHE A 138 -4.18 6.02 8.79
C PHE A 138 -3.40 6.66 7.64
N LEU A 139 -2.58 7.67 7.97
CA LEU A 139 -1.57 8.23 7.09
C LEU A 139 -0.21 8.14 7.77
N GLY A 140 0.71 7.37 7.18
CA GLY A 140 2.14 7.41 7.49
C GLY A 140 2.87 8.20 6.41
N SER A 141 3.64 9.22 6.80
CA SER A 141 4.35 10.05 5.83
C SER A 141 5.73 10.52 6.28
N THR A 142 6.60 10.80 5.30
CA THR A 142 7.93 11.38 5.54
C THR A 142 8.00 12.84 5.10
N ALA A 143 6.86 13.52 5.06
CA ALA A 143 6.78 14.96 4.83
C ALA A 143 7.42 15.75 5.97
N ASP A 144 8.00 16.90 5.62
CA ASP A 144 8.56 17.87 6.56
C ASP A 144 7.46 18.49 7.43
N SER A 145 6.24 18.62 6.89
CA SER A 145 5.11 19.20 7.59
C SER A 145 3.75 18.87 7.00
N LEU A 146 2.71 19.09 7.82
CA LEU A 146 1.31 19.13 7.39
C LEU A 146 0.87 20.59 7.23
N ILE A 147 0.24 20.89 6.10
CA ILE A 147 -0.31 22.20 5.77
C ILE A 147 -1.82 22.21 6.04
N PHE A 148 -2.30 23.29 6.65
CA PHE A 148 -3.70 23.54 6.94
C PHE A 148 -4.16 24.83 6.22
N PRO A 149 -5.49 25.04 6.04
CA PRO A 149 -6.01 26.30 5.49
C PRO A 149 -5.42 27.58 6.12
N GLY A 150 -5.22 28.60 5.29
CA GLY A 150 -4.51 29.83 5.72
C GLY A 150 -2.99 29.67 5.84
N ASP A 151 -2.42 28.66 5.16
CA ASP A 151 -0.99 28.34 5.10
C ASP A 151 -0.36 28.08 6.48
N VAL A 152 -1.16 27.58 7.42
CA VAL A 152 -0.70 27.21 8.75
C VAL A 152 0.02 25.87 8.67
N GLU A 153 1.25 25.82 9.20
CA GLU A 153 2.13 24.67 9.09
C GLU A 153 2.32 23.97 10.45
N PHE A 154 2.15 22.65 10.48
CA PHE A 154 2.59 21.79 11.57
C PHE A 154 3.84 21.02 11.17
N SER A 155 5.01 21.61 11.47
CA SER A 155 6.31 21.17 10.96
C SER A 155 7.08 20.24 11.90
N ALA A 156 7.60 19.14 11.37
CA ALA A 156 8.56 18.25 12.02
C ALA A 156 9.99 18.83 12.00
N VAL A 157 10.37 19.53 10.93
CA VAL A 157 11.73 20.07 10.74
C VAL A 157 11.94 21.46 11.35
N ASN A 158 10.89 22.29 11.43
CA ASN A 158 10.91 23.62 12.04
C ASN A 158 9.79 23.79 13.09
N PRO A 159 9.79 23.00 14.17
CA PRO A 159 8.67 22.93 15.10
C PRO A 159 8.45 24.28 15.82
N GLN A 160 7.20 24.75 15.81
CA GLN A 160 6.79 26.00 16.45
C GLN A 160 6.05 25.73 17.76
N SER A 161 6.26 26.57 18.77
CA SER A 161 5.60 26.49 20.09
C SER A 161 4.30 27.30 20.21
N LYS A 162 3.88 28.00 19.14
CA LYS A 162 2.78 28.98 19.14
C LYS A 162 1.53 28.42 18.46
N PRO A 163 0.33 28.92 18.82
CA PRO A 163 -0.93 28.23 18.56
C PRO A 163 -1.23 28.09 17.07
N LEU A 164 -1.68 26.89 16.70
CA LEU A 164 -2.37 26.62 15.43
C LEU A 164 -3.80 27.14 15.58
N LEU A 165 -4.15 28.22 14.89
CA LEU A 165 -5.48 28.82 14.97
C LEU A 165 -6.47 28.00 14.11
N THR A 166 -7.53 27.44 14.71
CA THR A 166 -8.77 26.93 14.07
C THR A 166 -8.60 26.15 12.75
N MET A 167 -8.25 24.87 12.81
CA MET A 167 -8.13 24.02 11.61
C MET A 167 -8.82 22.67 11.85
N ASN A 168 -9.65 22.21 10.90
CA ASN A 168 -10.37 20.94 11.04
C ASN A 168 -9.73 19.77 10.30
N VAL A 169 -9.10 19.98 9.12
CA VAL A 169 -8.50 18.90 8.33
C VAL A 169 -7.21 19.40 7.64
N PRO A 170 -6.12 18.62 7.61
CA PRO A 170 -4.95 18.94 6.79
C PRO A 170 -5.30 19.02 5.30
N MET A 171 -4.72 19.97 4.59
CA MET A 171 -4.87 20.18 3.15
C MET A 171 -3.66 19.72 2.35
N GLY A 172 -2.51 19.45 3.00
CA GLY A 172 -1.33 19.03 2.26
C GLY A 172 -0.20 18.48 3.10
N LEU A 173 0.70 17.77 2.44
CA LEU A 173 1.98 17.30 2.94
C LEU A 173 3.08 18.06 2.21
N GLN A 174 3.83 18.87 2.95
CA GLN A 174 4.97 19.60 2.38
C GLN A 174 6.23 18.76 2.52
N TYR A 175 6.88 18.48 1.40
CA TYR A 175 8.13 17.74 1.32
C TYR A 175 9.33 18.66 1.17
N GLY A 176 10.43 18.26 1.81
CA GLY A 176 11.76 18.80 1.60
C GLY A 176 12.48 18.17 0.40
N ARG A 177 13.78 18.44 0.27
CA ARG A 177 14.59 17.98 -0.87
C ARG A 177 14.87 16.48 -0.89
N ASN A 178 14.93 15.85 0.28
CA ASN A 178 15.28 14.43 0.41
C ASN A 178 14.32 13.75 1.38
N PRO A 179 13.07 13.46 0.96
CA PRO A 179 12.12 12.77 1.81
C PRO A 179 12.66 11.39 2.25
N GLY A 180 12.51 11.05 3.53
CA GLY A 180 12.90 9.74 4.04
C GLY A 180 12.12 8.59 3.38
N SER A 181 12.66 7.37 3.44
CA SER A 181 11.97 6.20 2.87
C SER A 181 10.85 5.69 3.79
N ILE A 182 9.86 5.03 3.21
CA ILE A 182 8.90 4.19 3.93
C ILE A 182 9.17 2.72 3.59
N GLN A 183 9.29 1.87 4.60
CA GLN A 183 9.47 0.43 4.43
C GLN A 183 8.36 -0.33 5.15
N VAL A 184 7.82 -1.38 4.54
CA VAL A 184 6.91 -2.31 5.19
C VAL A 184 7.41 -3.73 4.94
N LYS A 185 7.59 -4.49 6.02
CA LYS A 185 8.04 -5.88 6.01
C LYS A 185 6.94 -6.77 6.55
N GLY A 186 6.69 -7.92 5.93
CA GLY A 186 5.82 -8.95 6.48
C GLY A 186 6.56 -10.22 6.89
N ALA A 187 5.89 -11.04 7.68
CA ALA A 187 6.48 -12.18 8.37
C ALA A 187 6.65 -13.46 7.51
N SER A 188 6.11 -13.50 6.28
CA SER A 188 6.13 -14.70 5.45
C SER A 188 6.01 -14.39 3.95
N GLU A 189 6.65 -15.20 3.11
CA GLU A 189 6.37 -15.33 1.66
C GLU A 189 5.04 -16.08 1.40
N VAL A 190 4.04 -15.90 2.26
CA VAL A 190 2.68 -16.41 2.02
C VAL A 190 1.77 -15.26 2.41
N ILE A 191 0.90 -14.85 1.50
CA ILE A 191 -0.04 -13.75 1.68
C ILE A 191 -0.90 -14.00 2.93
N ASP A 192 -0.50 -13.40 4.06
CA ASP A 192 -1.28 -13.41 5.29
C ASP A 192 -2.29 -12.25 5.23
N THR A 193 -3.56 -12.60 5.08
CA THR A 193 -4.67 -11.64 4.99
C THR A 193 -5.18 -11.17 6.36
N GLN A 194 -4.63 -11.69 7.46
CA GLN A 194 -4.99 -11.36 8.84
C GLN A 194 -3.86 -10.62 9.58
N ALA A 195 -2.63 -10.69 9.07
CA ALA A 195 -1.49 -9.90 9.51
C ALA A 195 -1.16 -8.76 8.52
N GLY A 196 -0.55 -7.69 9.03
CA GLY A 196 -0.08 -6.56 8.22
C GLY A 196 -0.64 -5.21 8.67
N LEU A 197 -0.55 -4.23 7.78
CA LEU A 197 -1.13 -2.90 7.99
C LEU A 197 -2.57 -2.89 7.49
N LEU A 198 -3.50 -3.00 8.43
CA LEU A 198 -4.93 -3.09 8.15
C LEU A 198 -5.64 -1.89 8.77
N VAL A 199 -6.55 -1.26 8.03
CA VAL A 199 -7.50 -0.28 8.58
C VAL A 199 -8.93 -0.84 8.53
N LYS A 200 -9.86 -0.21 9.26
CA LYS A 200 -11.28 -0.61 9.22
C LYS A 200 -11.84 -0.45 7.80
N PRO A 201 -12.93 -1.17 7.45
CA PRO A 201 -13.63 -0.97 6.19
C PRO A 201 -13.97 0.50 5.93
N ASP A 202 -14.01 0.88 4.65
CA ASP A 202 -14.33 2.22 4.18
C ASP A 202 -13.41 3.32 4.74
N LYS A 203 -12.19 2.96 5.13
CA LYS A 203 -11.13 3.89 5.57
C LYS A 203 -9.95 3.90 4.64
N THR A 204 -9.18 4.98 4.72
CA THR A 204 -7.95 5.17 3.96
C THR A 204 -6.74 4.61 4.72
N LEU A 205 -5.89 3.86 4.02
CA LEU A 205 -4.53 3.52 4.43
C LEU A 205 -3.56 4.18 3.46
N ALA A 206 -2.85 5.21 3.90
CA ALA A 206 -1.97 6.00 3.05
C ALA A 206 -0.52 5.94 3.55
N LEU A 207 0.40 5.61 2.65
CA LEU A 207 1.85 5.69 2.84
C LEU A 207 2.40 6.65 1.78
N ILE A 208 2.87 7.82 2.21
CA ILE A 208 3.33 8.87 1.30
C ILE A 208 4.66 9.39 1.78
N GLY A 209 5.72 9.24 1.00
CA GLY A 209 7.06 9.58 1.45
C GLY A 209 8.07 9.70 0.33
N GLY A 210 9.34 9.48 0.65
CA GLY A 210 10.38 9.22 -0.33
C GLY A 210 10.18 7.86 -1.00
N ASP A 211 11.27 7.12 -1.19
CA ASP A 211 11.16 5.77 -1.75
C ASP A 211 10.32 4.85 -0.84
N ILE A 212 9.39 4.10 -1.44
CA ILE A 212 8.53 3.14 -0.74
C ILE A 212 8.96 1.72 -1.10
N ASN A 213 9.30 0.91 -0.11
CA ASN A 213 9.69 -0.49 -0.28
C ASN A 213 8.78 -1.41 0.52
N LEU A 214 8.07 -2.29 -0.18
CA LEU A 214 7.17 -3.29 0.40
C LEU A 214 7.76 -4.68 0.11
N GLU A 215 8.04 -5.44 1.17
CA GLU A 215 8.63 -6.78 1.10
C GLU A 215 7.79 -7.73 1.94
N ALA A 216 7.18 -8.74 1.30
CA ALA A 216 6.23 -9.65 1.95
C ALA A 216 5.10 -8.94 2.70
N ALA A 217 4.80 -7.68 2.34
CA ALA A 217 3.90 -6.83 3.10
C ALA A 217 2.44 -7.12 2.74
N THR A 218 1.56 -7.01 3.73
CA THR A 218 0.10 -6.95 3.49
C THR A 218 -0.41 -5.57 3.89
N LEU A 219 -1.00 -4.85 2.94
CA LEU A 219 -1.73 -3.59 3.15
C LEU A 219 -3.18 -3.82 2.77
N LYS A 220 -4.12 -3.56 3.69
CA LYS A 220 -5.52 -3.91 3.43
C LYS A 220 -6.56 -2.99 4.06
N THR A 221 -7.64 -2.77 3.32
CA THR A 221 -8.87 -2.13 3.78
C THR A 221 -10.08 -2.77 3.09
N GLY A 222 -11.18 -2.98 3.80
CA GLY A 222 -12.40 -3.53 3.21
C GLY A 222 -13.17 -2.44 2.47
N GLY A 223 -13.16 -2.40 1.14
CA GLY A 223 -13.90 -1.40 0.34
C GLY A 223 -13.44 0.06 0.50
N GLY A 224 -12.38 0.30 1.30
CA GLY A 224 -11.80 1.61 1.55
C GLY A 224 -10.80 2.05 0.47
N ARG A 225 -9.84 2.88 0.86
CA ARG A 225 -8.83 3.44 -0.07
C ARG A 225 -7.41 3.12 0.36
N ILE A 226 -6.54 2.72 -0.57
CA ILE A 226 -5.10 2.59 -0.33
C ILE A 226 -4.35 3.58 -1.22
N GLU A 227 -3.39 4.29 -0.62
CA GLU A 227 -2.60 5.33 -1.29
C GLU A 227 -1.12 5.04 -1.07
N LEU A 228 -0.39 4.84 -2.17
CA LEU A 228 1.06 4.68 -2.18
C LEU A 228 1.67 5.81 -3.03
N GLY A 229 2.26 6.80 -2.38
CA GLY A 229 2.79 8.00 -3.04
C GLY A 229 4.27 8.23 -2.75
N SER A 230 5.12 8.20 -3.77
CA SER A 230 6.56 8.43 -3.61
C SER A 230 6.98 9.75 -4.26
N VAL A 231 7.56 10.65 -3.48
CA VAL A 231 8.01 12.00 -3.85
C VAL A 231 9.54 12.08 -3.70
N ALA A 232 10.25 12.59 -4.71
CA ALA A 232 11.71 12.65 -4.71
C ALA A 232 12.31 14.04 -4.42
N ALA A 233 11.48 15.09 -4.41
CA ALA A 233 11.96 16.46 -4.28
C ALA A 233 10.98 17.34 -3.49
N VAL A 234 11.33 18.62 -3.37
CA VAL A 234 10.49 19.63 -2.73
C VAL A 234 9.15 19.71 -3.46
N GLY A 235 8.06 19.66 -2.70
CA GLY A 235 6.74 19.72 -3.28
C GLY A 235 5.62 19.58 -2.26
N LEU A 236 4.42 19.95 -2.67
CA LEU A 236 3.21 19.84 -1.87
C LEU A 236 2.32 18.75 -2.47
N VAL A 237 2.11 17.67 -1.72
CA VAL A 237 1.06 16.69 -2.03
C VAL A 237 -0.23 17.21 -1.40
N ASN A 238 -1.25 17.48 -2.20
CA ASN A 238 -2.52 17.99 -1.70
C ASN A 238 -3.36 16.85 -1.11
N ILE A 239 -4.04 17.11 0.00
CA ILE A 239 -4.97 16.21 0.67
C ILE A 239 -6.39 16.74 0.49
N ALA A 240 -7.31 15.89 0.03
CA ALA A 240 -8.73 16.20 0.00
C ALA A 240 -9.54 15.14 0.75
N PRO A 241 -10.48 15.54 1.63
CA PRO A 241 -11.41 14.58 2.24
C PRO A 241 -12.35 13.99 1.18
N VAL A 242 -12.57 12.68 1.27
CA VAL A 242 -13.47 11.91 0.41
C VAL A 242 -14.31 10.97 1.28
N GLU A 243 -15.35 10.36 0.70
CA GLU A 243 -16.25 9.46 1.44
C GLU A 243 -15.49 8.34 2.19
N LYS A 244 -14.46 7.76 1.55
CA LYS A 244 -13.62 6.69 2.10
C LYS A 244 -12.41 7.19 2.93
N GLY A 245 -12.40 8.46 3.35
CA GLY A 245 -11.33 9.07 4.13
C GLY A 245 -10.63 10.22 3.39
N PHE A 246 -9.46 9.95 2.79
CA PHE A 246 -8.62 10.97 2.17
C PHE A 246 -8.14 10.53 0.79
N SER A 247 -8.01 11.49 -0.12
CA SER A 247 -7.40 11.32 -1.44
C SER A 247 -6.23 12.29 -1.60
N PHE A 248 -5.28 11.92 -2.44
CA PHE A 248 -4.02 12.66 -2.61
C PHE A 248 -3.76 13.01 -4.07
N ASN A 249 -3.34 14.26 -4.29
CA ASN A 249 -2.99 14.77 -5.60
C ASN A 249 -1.51 15.16 -5.64
N TYR A 250 -0.86 14.75 -6.74
CA TYR A 250 0.58 14.83 -6.94
C TYR A 250 0.96 15.70 -8.16
N ASP A 251 0.10 16.63 -8.54
CA ASP A 251 0.30 17.46 -9.73
C ASP A 251 1.59 18.29 -9.62
N ASN A 252 2.39 18.27 -10.69
CA ASN A 252 3.66 19.01 -10.81
C ASN A 252 4.73 18.61 -9.77
N LEU A 253 4.73 17.35 -9.34
CA LEU A 253 5.73 16.81 -8.42
C LEU A 253 6.72 15.87 -9.13
N ASP A 254 7.96 15.86 -8.63
CA ASP A 254 8.95 14.85 -8.99
C ASP A 254 8.72 13.58 -8.15
N GLY A 255 8.47 12.46 -8.82
CA GLY A 255 8.22 11.18 -8.17
C GLY A 255 9.50 10.47 -7.71
N GLY A 256 9.38 9.68 -6.63
CA GLY A 256 10.40 8.72 -6.17
C GLY A 256 10.13 7.30 -6.67
N ASN A 257 10.73 6.30 -6.03
CA ASN A 257 10.59 4.91 -6.42
C ASN A 257 9.62 4.14 -5.50
N ILE A 258 8.80 3.29 -6.08
CA ILE A 258 7.95 2.35 -5.35
C ILE A 258 8.32 0.92 -5.78
N LYS A 259 8.65 0.07 -4.83
CA LYS A 259 8.97 -1.35 -5.07
C LYS A 259 8.10 -2.26 -4.22
N LEU A 260 7.47 -3.23 -4.86
CA LEU A 260 6.77 -4.35 -4.23
C LEU A 260 7.49 -5.64 -4.61
N SER A 261 7.84 -6.46 -3.61
CA SER A 261 8.50 -7.75 -3.81
C SER A 261 8.12 -8.78 -2.75
N GLN A 262 8.57 -10.02 -2.94
CA GLN A 262 8.39 -11.14 -2.02
C GLN A 262 6.92 -11.40 -1.66
N GLN A 263 6.04 -11.49 -2.66
CA GLN A 263 4.60 -11.69 -2.48
C GLN A 263 3.89 -10.62 -1.65
N THR A 264 4.24 -9.35 -1.86
CA THR A 264 3.49 -8.24 -1.26
C THR A 264 2.04 -8.24 -1.78
N LEU A 265 1.07 -8.08 -0.88
CA LEU A 265 -0.34 -7.87 -1.20
C LEU A 265 -0.78 -6.45 -0.82
N VAL A 266 -1.35 -5.73 -1.79
CA VAL A 266 -2.10 -4.49 -1.56
C VAL A 266 -3.55 -4.72 -1.98
N ASP A 267 -4.47 -4.75 -1.02
CA ASP A 267 -5.84 -5.25 -1.20
C ASP A 267 -6.89 -4.28 -0.67
N ALA A 268 -7.69 -3.70 -1.57
CA ALA A 268 -8.83 -2.85 -1.22
C ALA A 268 -10.20 -3.52 -1.50
N SER A 269 -10.22 -4.86 -1.61
CA SER A 269 -11.43 -5.65 -1.87
C SER A 269 -12.47 -5.47 -0.75
N GLY A 270 -13.75 -5.52 -1.10
CA GLY A 270 -14.83 -5.33 -0.14
C GLY A 270 -16.22 -5.52 -0.73
N ASN A 271 -17.23 -5.25 0.09
CA ASN A 271 -18.64 -5.26 -0.35
C ASN A 271 -18.84 -4.23 -1.49
N GLY A 272 -18.48 -2.98 -1.21
CA GLY A 272 -18.15 -1.99 -2.23
C GLY A 272 -16.72 -2.13 -2.70
N ALA A 273 -16.43 -1.66 -3.89
CA ALA A 273 -15.08 -1.74 -4.41
C ALA A 273 -14.22 -0.60 -3.89
N GLY A 274 -13.08 -0.95 -3.31
CA GLY A 274 -12.12 0.03 -2.84
C GLY A 274 -11.47 0.83 -3.97
N ASP A 275 -10.64 1.78 -3.58
CA ASP A 275 -9.79 2.54 -4.47
C ASP A 275 -8.33 2.29 -4.12
N ILE A 276 -7.47 2.09 -5.13
CA ILE A 276 -6.03 2.03 -4.95
C ILE A 276 -5.39 3.03 -5.89
N GLN A 277 -4.56 3.91 -5.36
CA GLN A 277 -3.72 4.81 -6.15
C GLN A 277 -2.25 4.60 -5.82
N VAL A 278 -1.44 4.40 -6.85
CA VAL A 278 0.00 4.25 -6.79
C VAL A 278 0.63 5.34 -7.65
N TRP A 279 1.41 6.23 -7.04
CA TRP A 279 2.02 7.37 -7.71
C TRP A 279 3.51 7.47 -7.42
N GLY A 280 4.33 7.62 -8.45
CA GLY A 280 5.77 7.83 -8.31
C GLY A 280 6.45 8.11 -9.65
N ARG A 281 7.76 7.91 -9.71
CA ARG A 281 8.55 7.98 -10.95
C ARG A 281 8.80 6.60 -11.53
N ASN A 282 9.29 5.69 -10.70
CA ASN A 282 9.49 4.29 -11.08
C ASN A 282 8.71 3.38 -10.14
N ILE A 283 7.81 2.57 -10.70
CA ILE A 283 7.00 1.61 -9.95
C ILE A 283 7.40 0.20 -10.41
N LYS A 284 7.83 -0.63 -9.48
CA LYS A 284 8.29 -2.00 -9.77
C LYS A 284 7.56 -3.02 -8.90
N ILE A 285 6.91 -4.00 -9.54
CA ILE A 285 6.16 -5.08 -8.88
C ILE A 285 6.78 -6.40 -9.32
N THR A 286 7.34 -7.16 -8.38
CA THR A 286 8.05 -8.42 -8.64
C THR A 286 7.66 -9.54 -7.68
N ASP A 287 8.16 -10.74 -7.97
CA ASP A 287 8.26 -11.86 -7.03
C ASP A 287 6.91 -12.25 -6.42
N GLY A 288 5.86 -12.37 -7.25
CA GLY A 288 4.53 -12.76 -6.81
C GLY A 288 3.72 -11.65 -6.14
N SER A 289 4.17 -10.38 -6.23
CA SER A 289 3.45 -9.26 -5.61
C SER A 289 2.22 -8.84 -6.40
N ILE A 290 1.16 -8.48 -5.69
CA ILE A 290 -0.18 -8.20 -6.23
C ILE A 290 -0.70 -6.89 -5.67
N ILE A 291 -1.26 -6.06 -6.55
CA ILE A 291 -2.14 -4.96 -6.18
C ILE A 291 -3.51 -5.27 -6.77
N GLY A 292 -4.55 -5.31 -5.93
CA GLY A 292 -5.86 -5.64 -6.47
C GLY A 292 -7.09 -5.32 -5.66
N ILE A 293 -8.23 -5.43 -6.36
CA ILE A 293 -9.57 -5.07 -5.87
C ILE A 293 -10.59 -6.08 -6.38
N MET A 294 -11.20 -6.82 -5.47
CA MET A 294 -12.37 -7.67 -5.75
C MET A 294 -13.65 -6.97 -5.28
N THR A 295 -14.56 -6.73 -6.22
CA THR A 295 -15.93 -6.25 -5.94
C THR A 295 -16.76 -7.42 -5.40
N GLY A 296 -17.36 -7.25 -4.22
CA GLY A 296 -17.99 -8.34 -3.46
C GLY A 296 -19.50 -8.47 -3.59
N VAL A 297 -20.26 -7.36 -3.72
CA VAL A 297 -21.73 -7.39 -3.75
C VAL A 297 -22.32 -6.53 -4.89
N SER A 298 -23.38 -5.76 -4.63
CA SER A 298 -24.13 -4.99 -5.62
C SER A 298 -23.57 -3.61 -5.95
N GLU A 299 -22.59 -3.14 -5.18
CA GLU A 299 -21.96 -1.83 -5.41
C GLU A 299 -20.92 -1.92 -6.53
N ASP A 300 -20.82 -0.86 -7.33
CA ASP A 300 -19.85 -0.79 -8.41
C ASP A 300 -18.41 -0.66 -7.92
N GLY A 301 -17.52 -1.13 -8.78
CA GLY A 301 -16.07 -0.92 -8.84
C GLY A 301 -15.64 0.51 -8.53
N GLY A 302 -14.72 0.70 -7.60
CA GLY A 302 -13.88 1.90 -7.51
C GLY A 302 -12.82 1.85 -8.60
N SER A 303 -11.60 2.27 -8.28
CA SER A 303 -10.53 2.39 -9.26
C SER A 303 -9.19 1.87 -8.76
N LEU A 304 -8.42 1.24 -9.67
CA LEU A 304 -7.00 0.97 -9.48
C LEU A 304 -6.23 1.87 -10.45
N LEU A 305 -5.58 2.90 -9.92
CA LEU A 305 -4.81 3.89 -10.69
C LEU A 305 -3.32 3.74 -10.40
N VAL A 306 -2.52 3.46 -11.43
CA VAL A 306 -1.05 3.45 -11.36
C VAL A 306 -0.52 4.55 -12.26
N ASN A 307 0.19 5.51 -11.69
CA ASN A 307 0.76 6.64 -12.41
C ASN A 307 2.26 6.75 -12.09
N ALA A 308 3.11 6.56 -13.09
CA ALA A 308 4.55 6.68 -12.94
C ALA A 308 5.14 7.63 -13.98
N THR A 309 5.87 8.66 -13.58
CA THR A 309 6.42 9.63 -14.54
C THR A 309 7.47 9.06 -15.49
N GLU A 310 8.13 7.94 -15.15
CA GLU A 310 9.13 7.31 -16.02
C GLU A 310 8.79 5.85 -16.38
N SER A 311 8.54 4.99 -15.39
CA SER A 311 8.27 3.58 -15.69
C SER A 311 7.37 2.84 -14.72
N VAL A 312 6.57 1.93 -15.27
CA VAL A 312 5.87 0.86 -14.55
C VAL A 312 6.40 -0.48 -15.04
N GLN A 313 6.95 -1.29 -14.14
CA GLN A 313 7.52 -2.60 -14.44
C GLN A 313 6.85 -3.67 -13.60
N MET A 314 6.26 -4.66 -14.27
CA MET A 314 5.73 -5.87 -13.66
C MET A 314 6.50 -7.06 -14.20
N ILE A 315 7.17 -7.78 -13.30
CA ILE A 315 8.07 -8.87 -13.64
C ILE A 315 7.67 -10.07 -12.80
N GLY A 316 7.10 -11.08 -13.46
CA GLY A 316 6.69 -12.31 -12.80
C GLY A 316 7.87 -13.21 -12.45
N ASN A 317 7.53 -14.44 -12.06
CA ASN A 317 8.45 -15.54 -11.93
C ASN A 317 7.86 -16.77 -12.65
N SER A 318 8.70 -17.69 -13.09
CA SER A 318 8.27 -18.92 -13.77
C SER A 318 7.48 -19.90 -12.88
N ASP A 319 7.34 -19.60 -11.59
CA ASP A 319 6.82 -20.52 -10.57
C ASP A 319 5.30 -20.41 -10.36
N SER A 320 4.57 -19.91 -11.37
CA SER A 320 3.10 -19.81 -11.40
C SER A 320 2.47 -18.87 -10.36
N GLN A 321 3.26 -17.99 -9.72
CA GLN A 321 2.73 -16.99 -8.80
C GLN A 321 2.32 -15.74 -9.58
N PHE A 322 1.04 -15.37 -9.49
CA PHE A 322 0.52 -14.18 -10.13
C PHE A 322 1.29 -12.94 -9.63
N THR A 323 1.87 -12.19 -10.56
CA THR A 323 2.49 -10.88 -10.28
C THR A 323 1.81 -9.83 -11.13
N GLY A 324 1.40 -8.71 -10.52
CA GLY A 324 0.91 -7.56 -11.25
C GLY A 324 -0.34 -6.94 -10.66
N LEU A 325 -1.22 -6.44 -11.53
CA LEU A 325 -2.43 -5.70 -11.14
C LEU A 325 -3.67 -6.51 -11.46
N PHE A 326 -4.61 -6.52 -10.52
CA PHE A 326 -5.79 -7.35 -10.64
C PHE A 326 -7.04 -6.65 -10.14
N THR A 327 -8.09 -6.62 -10.96
CA THR A 327 -9.43 -6.34 -10.47
C THR A 327 -10.36 -7.49 -10.79
N GLY A 328 -11.45 -7.61 -10.05
CA GLY A 328 -12.44 -8.63 -10.38
C GLY A 328 -13.78 -8.43 -9.74
N VAL A 329 -14.75 -9.17 -10.26
CA VAL A 329 -16.12 -9.23 -9.77
C VAL A 329 -16.30 -10.60 -9.12
N SER A 330 -16.59 -10.65 -7.83
CA SER A 330 -16.79 -11.89 -7.09
C SER A 330 -18.01 -12.65 -7.60
N SER A 331 -18.09 -13.96 -7.37
CA SER A 331 -19.14 -14.82 -7.94
C SER A 331 -20.59 -14.50 -7.58
N GLN A 332 -20.80 -13.70 -6.53
CA GLN A 332 -22.12 -13.24 -6.09
C GLN A 332 -22.33 -11.73 -6.31
N ALA A 333 -21.34 -11.05 -6.88
CA ALA A 333 -21.39 -9.62 -7.11
C ALA A 333 -22.20 -9.32 -8.38
N THR A 334 -23.04 -8.29 -8.27
CA THR A 334 -23.86 -7.76 -9.38
C THR A 334 -23.43 -6.36 -9.81
N GLY A 335 -22.61 -5.68 -8.99
CA GLY A 335 -21.97 -4.42 -9.36
C GLY A 335 -20.85 -4.61 -10.37
N LYS A 336 -20.50 -3.53 -11.10
CA LYS A 336 -19.39 -3.52 -12.06
C LYS A 336 -18.04 -3.78 -11.35
N GLY A 337 -17.08 -4.40 -12.01
CA GLY A 337 -15.69 -4.49 -11.55
C GLY A 337 -14.97 -3.15 -11.59
N ALA A 338 -13.95 -2.99 -10.73
CA ALA A 338 -13.10 -1.80 -10.73
C ALA A 338 -12.26 -1.69 -12.02
N ASP A 339 -12.14 -0.48 -12.55
CA ASP A 339 -11.31 -0.21 -13.73
C ASP A 339 -9.82 -0.11 -13.32
N ILE A 340 -8.92 -0.60 -14.18
CA ILE A 340 -7.47 -0.41 -14.06
C ILE A 340 -7.05 0.70 -15.02
N THR A 341 -6.30 1.67 -14.53
CA THR A 341 -5.67 2.70 -15.36
C THR A 341 -4.17 2.77 -15.08
N ILE A 342 -3.36 2.62 -16.13
CA ILE A 342 -1.90 2.79 -16.07
C ILE A 342 -1.51 4.01 -16.92
N LYS A 343 -0.78 4.94 -16.31
CA LYS A 343 -0.19 6.10 -16.99
C LYS A 343 1.31 6.13 -16.75
N THR A 344 2.11 6.08 -17.80
CA THR A 344 3.57 6.14 -17.65
C THR A 344 4.30 6.41 -18.94
N ASP A 345 5.57 6.81 -18.93
CA ASP A 345 6.35 6.82 -20.17
C ASP A 345 6.62 5.39 -20.65
N ASN A 346 7.03 4.48 -19.76
CA ASN A 346 7.44 3.12 -20.13
C ASN A 346 6.69 2.06 -19.32
N LEU A 347 5.83 1.29 -19.98
CA LEU A 347 5.20 0.10 -19.40
C LEU A 347 5.90 -1.18 -19.87
N LEU A 348 6.43 -1.96 -18.91
CA LEU A 348 6.97 -3.29 -19.15
C LEU A 348 6.21 -4.33 -18.33
N VAL A 349 5.61 -5.31 -19.01
CA VAL A 349 5.05 -6.51 -18.39
C VAL A 349 5.79 -7.70 -18.95
N LYS A 350 6.43 -8.50 -18.09
CA LYS A 350 7.24 -9.62 -18.56
C LYS A 350 7.31 -10.80 -17.59
N ASP A 351 7.88 -11.89 -18.09
CA ASP A 351 8.27 -13.07 -17.32
C ASP A 351 7.10 -13.66 -16.51
N GLY A 352 5.90 -13.73 -17.10
CA GLY A 352 4.70 -14.27 -16.45
C GLY A 352 3.88 -13.24 -15.64
N ALA A 353 4.22 -11.95 -15.71
CA ALA A 353 3.40 -10.90 -15.09
C ALA A 353 2.06 -10.68 -15.83
N ASN A 354 1.03 -10.31 -15.08
CA ASN A 354 -0.35 -10.25 -15.54
C ASN A 354 -1.04 -8.95 -15.06
N VAL A 355 -1.81 -8.34 -15.94
CA VAL A 355 -2.53 -7.08 -15.68
C VAL A 355 -3.94 -7.20 -16.21
N GLY A 356 -4.95 -7.10 -15.36
CA GLY A 356 -6.29 -7.18 -15.90
C GLY A 356 -7.44 -7.31 -14.93
N SER A 357 -8.63 -7.34 -15.52
CA SER A 357 -9.88 -7.56 -14.83
C SER A 357 -10.44 -8.95 -15.13
N ARG A 358 -10.95 -9.63 -14.10
CA ARG A 358 -11.61 -10.94 -14.23
C ARG A 358 -12.99 -10.95 -13.60
N THR A 359 -14.00 -11.25 -14.40
CA THR A 359 -15.38 -11.35 -13.93
C THR A 359 -15.70 -12.79 -13.53
N PHE A 360 -15.99 -13.02 -12.25
CA PHE A 360 -16.49 -14.31 -11.74
C PHE A 360 -17.99 -14.30 -11.42
N GLY A 361 -18.62 -13.12 -11.39
CA GLY A 361 -20.05 -12.93 -11.05
C GLY A 361 -20.91 -12.42 -12.19
N GLU A 362 -22.12 -11.95 -11.84
CA GLU A 362 -23.11 -11.43 -12.81
C GLU A 362 -22.87 -9.97 -13.20
N GLY A 363 -22.10 -9.22 -12.39
CA GLY A 363 -21.70 -7.85 -12.72
C GLY A 363 -20.79 -7.76 -13.93
N ASN A 364 -20.78 -6.62 -14.62
CA ASN A 364 -19.86 -6.39 -15.76
C ASN A 364 -18.41 -6.27 -15.28
N GLY A 365 -17.46 -6.73 -16.09
CA GLY A 365 -16.03 -6.57 -15.81
C GLY A 365 -15.55 -5.12 -15.79
N GLY A 366 -14.43 -4.89 -15.11
CA GLY A 366 -13.72 -3.62 -15.17
C GLY A 366 -12.91 -3.50 -16.47
N ASN A 367 -12.71 -2.27 -16.92
CA ASN A 367 -11.91 -1.96 -18.10
C ASN A 367 -10.42 -1.83 -17.74
N LEU A 368 -9.56 -2.09 -18.73
CA LEU A 368 -8.13 -1.82 -18.65
C LEU A 368 -7.76 -0.68 -19.60
N ASN A 369 -7.27 0.43 -19.04
CA ASN A 369 -6.84 1.60 -19.80
C ASN A 369 -5.33 1.82 -19.61
N ILE A 370 -4.59 1.86 -20.71
CA ILE A 370 -3.15 2.09 -20.73
C ILE A 370 -2.88 3.33 -21.58
N ASP A 371 -2.17 4.29 -21.00
CA ASP A 371 -1.68 5.50 -21.66
C ASP A 371 -0.18 5.59 -21.38
N ALA A 372 0.64 5.21 -22.38
CA ALA A 372 2.09 5.21 -22.21
C ALA A 372 2.88 5.47 -23.48
N GLN A 373 4.07 6.08 -23.40
CA GLN A 373 4.88 6.31 -24.62
C GLN A 373 5.33 4.98 -25.25
N ASP A 374 5.73 4.02 -24.42
CA ASP A 374 6.20 2.70 -24.84
C ASP A 374 5.54 1.60 -24.01
N VAL A 375 4.99 0.58 -24.68
CA VAL A 375 4.38 -0.60 -24.04
C VAL A 375 5.06 -1.88 -24.54
N GLN A 376 5.58 -2.69 -23.62
CA GLN A 376 6.24 -3.96 -23.92
C GLN A 376 5.62 -5.11 -23.11
N LEU A 377 5.15 -6.13 -23.81
CA LEU A 377 4.67 -7.39 -23.27
C LEU A 377 5.58 -8.52 -23.76
N ILE A 378 6.27 -9.20 -22.84
CA ILE A 378 7.34 -10.15 -23.20
C ILE A 378 7.24 -11.43 -22.38
N GLY A 379 7.09 -12.56 -23.07
CA GLY A 379 7.24 -13.89 -22.49
C GLY A 379 5.92 -14.66 -22.35
N ASP A 380 6.05 -15.97 -22.17
CA ASP A 380 4.92 -16.86 -21.95
C ASP A 380 4.22 -16.52 -20.63
N SER A 381 2.90 -16.78 -20.57
CA SER A 381 2.04 -16.46 -19.43
C SER A 381 2.02 -14.98 -19.02
N THR A 382 2.58 -14.09 -19.84
CA THR A 382 2.44 -12.64 -19.70
C THR A 382 1.18 -12.16 -20.41
N SER A 383 0.31 -11.46 -19.69
CA SER A 383 -0.92 -10.98 -20.30
C SER A 383 -1.44 -9.63 -19.82
N LEU A 384 -2.08 -8.92 -20.76
CA LEU A 384 -3.08 -7.91 -20.49
C LEU A 384 -4.45 -8.53 -20.71
N PHE A 385 -5.38 -8.40 -19.77
CA PHE A 385 -6.66 -9.09 -19.90
C PHE A 385 -7.86 -8.34 -19.30
N ALA A 386 -9.03 -8.57 -19.87
CA ALA A 386 -10.31 -8.11 -19.34
C ALA A 386 -11.36 -9.13 -19.80
N PHE A 387 -11.54 -10.23 -19.05
CA PHE A 387 -12.40 -11.33 -19.49
C PHE A 387 -13.40 -11.80 -18.45
N ALA A 388 -14.49 -12.41 -18.94
CA ALA A 388 -15.52 -13.05 -18.13
C ALA A 388 -15.43 -14.58 -18.22
N GLU A 389 -15.60 -15.24 -17.07
CA GLU A 389 -15.59 -16.71 -16.94
C GLU A 389 -16.83 -17.40 -17.55
N GLU A 390 -16.74 -18.72 -17.66
CA GLU A 390 -17.83 -19.57 -18.14
C GLU A 390 -19.10 -19.46 -17.28
N ASN A 391 -20.27 -19.60 -17.92
CA ASN A 391 -21.60 -19.62 -17.29
C ASN A 391 -22.00 -18.34 -16.55
N LEU A 392 -21.40 -17.19 -16.91
CA LEU A 392 -21.73 -15.88 -16.34
C LEU A 392 -22.53 -15.01 -17.31
N THR A 393 -23.40 -14.16 -16.77
CA THR A 393 -24.23 -13.23 -17.56
C THR A 393 -23.59 -11.85 -17.74
N GLY A 394 -22.62 -11.50 -16.89
CA GLY A 394 -21.88 -10.24 -16.94
C GLY A 394 -21.01 -10.14 -18.19
N ASN A 395 -20.90 -8.94 -18.77
CA ASN A 395 -20.03 -8.71 -19.91
C ASN A 395 -18.54 -8.67 -19.46
N ALA A 396 -17.64 -9.03 -20.37
CA ALA A 396 -16.22 -8.74 -20.22
C ALA A 396 -15.95 -7.23 -20.29
N GLY A 397 -14.80 -6.80 -19.77
CA GLY A 397 -14.36 -5.40 -19.84
C GLY A 397 -13.61 -5.09 -21.13
N ASP A 398 -13.53 -3.81 -21.47
CA ASP A 398 -12.76 -3.33 -22.63
C ASP A 398 -11.27 -3.15 -22.28
N ILE A 399 -10.41 -3.32 -23.27
CA ILE A 399 -8.97 -2.99 -23.20
C ILE A 399 -8.69 -1.85 -24.17
N THR A 400 -8.18 -0.73 -23.66
CA THR A 400 -7.71 0.40 -24.47
C THR A 400 -6.23 0.65 -24.22
N ILE A 401 -5.44 0.68 -25.29
CA ILE A 401 -4.00 0.97 -25.26
C ILE A 401 -3.73 2.17 -26.15
N LYS A 402 -3.21 3.24 -25.57
CA LYS A 402 -2.69 4.42 -26.28
C LYS A 402 -1.18 4.48 -26.08
N THR A 403 -0.44 4.45 -27.17
CA THR A 403 1.02 4.46 -27.09
C THR A 403 1.71 5.02 -28.33
N ASN A 404 3.02 5.27 -28.28
CA ASN A 404 3.78 5.44 -29.51
C ASN A 404 4.20 4.07 -30.03
N ASN A 405 4.80 3.23 -29.17
CA ASN A 405 5.31 1.94 -29.57
C ASN A 405 4.69 0.80 -28.75
N LEU A 406 4.01 -0.12 -29.42
CA LEU A 406 3.55 -1.37 -28.84
C LEU A 406 4.41 -2.54 -29.34
N LEU A 407 5.07 -3.25 -28.41
CA LEU A 407 5.73 -4.52 -28.66
C LEU A 407 5.05 -5.64 -27.85
N VAL A 408 4.56 -6.66 -28.55
CA VAL A 408 4.09 -7.91 -27.95
C VAL A 408 4.90 -9.05 -28.55
N LYS A 409 5.58 -9.83 -27.71
CA LYS A 409 6.43 -10.92 -28.21
C LYS A 409 6.55 -12.10 -27.26
N ASP A 410 7.05 -13.19 -27.81
CA ASP A 410 7.43 -14.40 -27.10
C ASP A 410 6.22 -15.00 -26.36
N GLU A 411 5.13 -15.29 -27.09
CA GLU A 411 3.88 -15.90 -26.57
C GLU A 411 3.02 -15.01 -25.64
N ALA A 412 3.44 -13.77 -25.38
CA ALA A 412 2.64 -12.79 -24.63
C ALA A 412 1.28 -12.50 -25.30
N THR A 413 0.26 -12.24 -24.47
CA THR A 413 -1.14 -12.19 -24.91
C THR A 413 -1.88 -10.93 -24.45
N ILE A 414 -2.74 -10.37 -25.31
CA ILE A 414 -3.74 -9.35 -24.96
C ILE A 414 -5.13 -9.95 -25.18
N ASN A 415 -5.98 -10.01 -24.15
CA ASN A 415 -7.22 -10.79 -24.18
C ASN A 415 -8.44 -10.07 -23.56
N ALA A 416 -9.39 -9.65 -24.38
CA ALA A 416 -10.67 -9.05 -23.97
C ALA A 416 -11.87 -10.02 -24.11
N SER A 417 -11.63 -11.33 -24.05
CA SER A 417 -12.65 -12.34 -24.38
C SER A 417 -13.75 -12.51 -23.32
N THR A 418 -14.82 -13.21 -23.67
CA THR A 418 -15.82 -13.76 -22.75
C THR A 418 -15.96 -15.25 -22.98
N PHE A 419 -16.14 -16.02 -21.91
CA PHE A 419 -16.51 -17.44 -21.96
C PHE A 419 -17.92 -17.70 -21.40
N GLY A 420 -18.57 -16.65 -20.89
CA GLY A 420 -19.95 -16.66 -20.39
C GLY A 420 -20.98 -16.16 -21.41
N GLU A 421 -22.25 -16.12 -21.01
CA GLU A 421 -23.38 -15.62 -21.80
C GLU A 421 -23.29 -14.12 -22.13
N GLY A 422 -22.49 -13.35 -21.38
CA GLY A 422 -22.22 -11.94 -21.63
C GLY A 422 -21.48 -11.67 -22.95
N ARG A 423 -21.44 -10.41 -23.37
CA ARG A 423 -20.67 -9.93 -24.54
C ARG A 423 -19.16 -9.92 -24.21
N GLY A 424 -18.34 -10.21 -25.21
CA GLY A 424 -16.89 -9.99 -25.14
C GLY A 424 -16.56 -8.49 -25.14
N GLY A 425 -15.39 -8.15 -24.61
CA GLY A 425 -14.88 -6.79 -24.56
C GLY A 425 -14.28 -6.37 -25.91
N ASN A 426 -14.20 -5.07 -26.12
CA ASN A 426 -13.48 -4.50 -27.25
C ASN A 426 -11.99 -4.36 -26.90
N LEU A 427 -11.13 -4.65 -27.88
CA LEU A 427 -9.71 -4.35 -27.82
C LEU A 427 -9.40 -3.20 -28.79
N SER A 428 -9.03 -2.04 -28.24
CA SER A 428 -8.67 -0.85 -29.00
C SER A 428 -7.20 -0.50 -28.79
N ILE A 429 -6.42 -0.47 -29.87
CA ILE A 429 -5.01 -0.09 -29.87
C ILE A 429 -4.84 1.13 -30.77
N ASP A 430 -4.35 2.23 -30.19
CA ASP A 430 -3.96 3.45 -30.88
C ASP A 430 -2.45 3.65 -30.65
N ALA A 431 -1.66 3.39 -31.70
CA ALA A 431 -0.21 3.38 -31.64
C ALA A 431 0.43 4.08 -32.86
N GLN A 432 1.68 4.52 -32.78
CA GLN A 432 2.43 4.92 -33.98
C GLN A 432 3.05 3.69 -34.67
N ASP A 433 3.60 2.78 -33.88
CA ASP A 433 4.25 1.55 -34.31
C ASP A 433 3.74 0.36 -33.49
N VAL A 434 3.35 -0.71 -34.18
CA VAL A 434 2.92 -1.98 -33.55
C VAL A 434 3.76 -3.13 -34.07
N GLN A 435 4.40 -3.86 -33.16
CA GLN A 435 5.22 -5.03 -33.44
C GLN A 435 4.73 -6.25 -32.66
N LEU A 436 4.27 -7.25 -33.40
CA LEU A 436 3.81 -8.54 -32.89
C LEU A 436 4.74 -9.63 -33.44
N THR A 437 5.38 -10.38 -32.57
CA THR A 437 6.39 -11.38 -32.99
C THR A 437 6.38 -12.62 -32.10
N ASN A 438 7.01 -13.70 -32.56
CA ASN A 438 7.25 -14.92 -31.80
C ASN A 438 5.98 -15.45 -31.09
N LYS A 439 4.96 -15.75 -31.90
CA LYS A 439 3.65 -16.31 -31.46
C LYS A 439 2.89 -15.47 -30.42
N SER A 440 3.10 -14.17 -30.35
CA SER A 440 2.25 -13.29 -29.54
C SER A 440 0.80 -13.30 -30.03
N ASN A 441 -0.15 -13.07 -29.12
CA ASN A 441 -1.57 -13.20 -29.43
C ASN A 441 -2.41 -11.99 -29.02
N LEU A 442 -3.34 -11.57 -29.89
CA LEU A 442 -4.34 -10.54 -29.60
C LEU A 442 -5.74 -11.12 -29.84
N PHE A 443 -6.56 -11.14 -28.80
CA PHE A 443 -7.87 -11.80 -28.82
C PHE A 443 -8.99 -10.94 -28.23
N ALA A 444 -10.12 -10.93 -28.93
CA ALA A 444 -11.43 -10.62 -28.38
C ALA A 444 -12.39 -11.71 -28.85
N VAL A 445 -12.57 -12.75 -28.03
CA VAL A 445 -13.31 -13.97 -28.38
C VAL A 445 -14.56 -14.08 -27.52
N SER A 446 -15.64 -14.60 -28.09
CA SER A 446 -16.83 -15.07 -27.40
C SER A 446 -16.83 -16.60 -27.57
N GLY A 447 -16.55 -17.31 -26.47
CA GLY A 447 -16.39 -18.76 -26.40
C GLY A 447 -17.36 -19.42 -25.41
N GLY A 448 -17.35 -20.75 -25.36
CA GLY A 448 -18.16 -21.51 -24.39
C GLY A 448 -19.66 -21.45 -24.67
N ASN A 449 -20.45 -21.08 -23.66
CA ASN A 449 -21.91 -20.92 -23.74
C ASN A 449 -22.33 -19.49 -24.15
N SER A 450 -21.39 -18.67 -24.66
CA SER A 450 -21.73 -17.30 -25.05
C SER A 450 -22.76 -17.27 -26.17
N THR A 451 -23.81 -16.47 -25.97
CA THR A 451 -24.86 -16.23 -26.96
C THR A 451 -24.72 -14.86 -27.62
N ARG A 452 -23.66 -14.11 -27.27
CA ARG A 452 -23.46 -12.70 -27.64
C ARG A 452 -22.12 -12.50 -28.35
N ASP A 453 -21.99 -11.36 -29.01
CA ASP A 453 -20.84 -11.03 -29.83
C ASP A 453 -19.52 -10.95 -29.03
N SER A 454 -18.40 -11.28 -29.69
CA SER A 454 -17.04 -11.30 -29.14
C SER A 454 -16.43 -9.93 -28.88
N GLY A 455 -17.08 -8.85 -29.36
CA GLY A 455 -16.52 -7.50 -29.35
C GLY A 455 -15.64 -7.23 -30.57
N ASP A 456 -15.20 -5.98 -30.71
CA ASP A 456 -14.37 -5.52 -31.81
C ASP A 456 -12.89 -5.50 -31.43
N LEU A 457 -12.02 -5.82 -32.39
CA LEU A 457 -10.57 -5.59 -32.29
C LEU A 457 -10.20 -4.52 -33.31
N THR A 458 -9.75 -3.36 -32.83
CA THR A 458 -9.33 -2.22 -33.65
C THR A 458 -7.87 -1.87 -33.38
N ILE A 459 -7.07 -1.81 -34.45
CA ILE A 459 -5.68 -1.32 -34.40
C ILE A 459 -5.57 -0.12 -35.33
N THR A 460 -5.28 1.04 -34.76
CA THR A 460 -4.94 2.27 -35.48
C THR A 460 -3.43 2.49 -35.35
N THR A 461 -2.71 2.45 -36.48
CA THR A 461 -1.26 2.61 -36.48
C THR A 461 -0.70 3.16 -37.80
N ASN A 462 0.46 3.82 -37.74
CA ASN A 462 1.22 4.22 -38.92
C ASN A 462 2.02 3.04 -39.50
N SER A 463 2.45 2.12 -38.63
CA SER A 463 3.31 0.99 -38.95
C SER A 463 2.87 -0.26 -38.19
N PHE A 464 2.73 -1.36 -38.92
CA PHE A 464 2.25 -2.63 -38.39
C PHE A 464 3.11 -3.80 -38.87
N LEU A 465 3.74 -4.50 -37.93
CA LEU A 465 4.50 -5.73 -38.17
C LEU A 465 3.89 -6.89 -37.38
N ALA A 466 3.48 -7.95 -38.07
CA ALA A 466 3.10 -9.23 -37.48
C ALA A 466 3.85 -10.36 -38.19
N LYS A 467 4.62 -11.17 -37.45
CA LYS A 467 5.41 -12.28 -38.00
C LYS A 467 5.63 -13.40 -36.98
N ASP A 468 6.22 -14.51 -37.42
CA ASP A 468 6.68 -15.58 -36.53
C ASP A 468 5.54 -16.23 -35.70
N GLY A 469 4.42 -16.53 -36.36
CA GLY A 469 3.31 -17.30 -35.78
C GLY A 469 2.29 -16.51 -34.95
N VAL A 470 2.27 -15.18 -35.10
CA VAL A 470 1.29 -14.28 -34.47
C VAL A 470 -0.15 -14.65 -34.82
N ILE A 471 -1.03 -14.57 -33.82
CA ILE A 471 -2.48 -14.72 -34.00
C ILE A 471 -3.18 -13.43 -33.58
N ILE A 472 -4.05 -12.94 -34.47
CA ILE A 472 -4.92 -11.77 -34.23
C ILE A 472 -6.30 -12.18 -34.69
N GLY A 473 -7.29 -12.12 -33.81
CA GLY A 473 -8.63 -12.48 -34.22
C GLY A 473 -9.69 -12.13 -33.22
N THR A 474 -10.87 -11.85 -33.77
CA THR A 474 -12.12 -11.96 -33.07
C THR A 474 -12.82 -13.23 -33.48
N ARG A 475 -13.57 -13.85 -32.57
CA ARG A 475 -14.35 -15.05 -32.87
C ARG A 475 -15.55 -15.12 -31.97
N THR A 476 -16.73 -15.22 -32.55
CA THR A 476 -17.95 -15.59 -31.83
C THR A 476 -18.25 -17.06 -32.13
N SER A 477 -18.28 -17.90 -31.12
CA SER A 477 -18.77 -19.27 -31.22
C SER A 477 -20.02 -19.44 -30.36
N GLY A 478 -21.13 -19.81 -30.99
CA GLY A 478 -22.41 -20.12 -30.35
C GLY A 478 -23.08 -21.31 -31.01
#